data_AF-A0A6L3A3S6-F1
#
_entry.id   AF-A0A6L3A3S6-F1
#
_cell.length_a   1.000
_cell.length_b   1.000
_cell.length_c   1.000
_cell.angle_alpha   90.00
_cell.angle_beta   90.00
_cell.angle_gamma   90.00
#
_symmetry.space_group_name_H-M   'P 1'
#
loop_
_entity.id
_entity.type
_entity.pdbx_description
1 polymer ?
#
loop_
_entity_poly.entity_id
_entity_poly.type
_entity_poly.pdbx_seq_one_letter_code
_entity_poly.pdbx_strand_id
1 'polypeptide(L)'
;MFRGTFRGGVAKPQHFPQVDAETAQFCGPLNSTPRATLMNAARRISVIRRGAVRSGGGFEEDSRTVSARRRRIWMKSWLAFVVLTVLCWGAYVPVLHQGQGAFLPKGQGALRAFLFVGLAYFLLAGVILLYLWGTRAEPLEFVSATTGWQGVKFSTIAGVLGAVGALGIVFALKNGGRPTSVVPLVFSGAPIVGTIVGMIWHRPVHAPNLWYYAGILLAAAGAGLVLANRPS
;
A
#
# COMPACT_ATOMS: atom_id res chain seq x y z
N MET A 1 -22.59 -31.98 -38.42
CA MET A 1 -22.32 -33.39 -38.76
C MET A 1 -20.91 -33.67 -38.25
N PHE A 2 -20.71 -34.07 -37.00
CA PHE A 2 -20.89 -35.43 -36.49
C PHE A 2 -21.31 -35.44 -35.01
N ARG A 3 -22.04 -36.50 -34.66
CA ARG A 3 -22.77 -36.81 -33.43
C ARG A 3 -22.27 -38.18 -32.94
N GLY A 4 -22.33 -38.49 -31.64
CA GLY A 4 -22.04 -39.82 -31.05
C GLY A 4 -21.33 -39.69 -29.69
N THR A 5 -21.92 -39.64 -28.48
CA THR A 5 -22.97 -40.40 -27.73
C THR A 5 -22.49 -41.70 -27.05
N PHE A 6 -22.85 -41.83 -25.74
CA PHE A 6 -22.88 -43.00 -24.82
C PHE A 6 -21.55 -43.39 -24.12
N ARG A 7 -21.46 -43.81 -22.84
CA ARG A 7 -22.39 -44.26 -21.75
C ARG A 7 -21.54 -44.24 -20.43
N GLY A 8 -22.00 -43.75 -19.27
CA GLY A 8 -22.57 -44.54 -18.17
C GLY A 8 -21.55 -45.40 -17.38
N GLY A 9 -21.29 -45.07 -16.10
CA GLY A 9 -20.52 -45.96 -15.19
C GLY A 9 -20.23 -45.37 -13.81
N VAL A 10 -21.01 -45.77 -12.80
CA VAL A 10 -20.84 -45.50 -11.36
C VAL A 10 -19.92 -46.55 -10.76
N ALA A 11 -18.88 -46.17 -9.98
CA ALA A 11 -18.23 -47.06 -9.00
C ALA A 11 -17.41 -46.32 -7.92
N LYS A 12 -17.77 -46.57 -6.66
CA LYS A 12 -17.03 -46.43 -5.37
C LYS A 12 -16.12 -47.68 -5.15
N PRO A 13 -15.41 -47.87 -4.02
CA PRO A 13 -14.65 -46.96 -3.16
C PRO A 13 -13.23 -47.52 -2.83
N GLN A 14 -12.42 -46.72 -2.13
CA GLN A 14 -11.02 -46.98 -1.79
C GLN A 14 -10.80 -47.90 -0.57
N HIS A 15 -9.66 -48.57 -0.63
CA HIS A 15 -9.04 -49.60 0.21
C HIS A 15 -8.91 -49.26 1.71
N PHE A 16 -9.19 -50.24 2.58
CA PHE A 16 -8.76 -50.31 3.99
C PHE A 16 -7.57 -51.29 4.10
N PRO A 17 -6.54 -51.03 4.93
CA PRO A 17 -5.59 -52.06 5.30
C PRO A 17 -6.04 -52.80 6.58
N GLN A 18 -5.88 -54.13 6.54
CA GLN A 18 -6.05 -55.04 7.67
C GLN A 18 -4.96 -54.84 8.73
N VAL A 19 -5.33 -55.02 9.99
CA VAL A 19 -4.39 -55.37 11.07
C VAL A 19 -5.04 -56.50 11.87
N ASP A 20 -4.23 -57.52 12.08
CA ASP A 20 -4.65 -58.88 12.32
C ASP A 20 -4.77 -59.16 13.81
N ALA A 21 -5.77 -59.96 14.16
CA ALA A 21 -6.01 -60.44 15.50
C ALA A 21 -5.09 -61.64 15.77
N GLU A 22 -4.03 -61.45 16.54
CA GLU A 22 -3.35 -62.55 17.22
C GLU A 22 -2.73 -62.10 18.54
N THR A 23 -2.77 -63.00 19.53
CA THR A 23 -2.17 -62.92 20.87
C THR A 23 -2.91 -62.11 21.95
N ALA A 24 -4.11 -62.60 22.29
CA ALA A 24 -4.47 -62.70 23.70
C ALA A 24 -3.78 -63.93 24.32
N GLN A 25 -3.44 -63.84 25.62
CA GLN A 25 -3.20 -64.94 26.56
C GLN A 25 -1.74 -65.26 26.93
N PHE A 26 -1.22 -64.55 27.94
CA PHE A 26 -0.38 -65.18 28.96
C PHE A 26 -0.72 -64.64 30.35
N CYS A 27 -1.00 -65.57 31.27
CA CYS A 27 -1.44 -65.36 32.64
C CYS A 27 -0.22 -65.35 33.58
N GLY A 28 -0.17 -64.46 34.56
CA GLY A 28 0.85 -64.41 35.62
C GLY A 28 0.52 -63.34 36.67
N PRO A 29 0.84 -63.54 37.97
CA PRO A 29 -0.06 -63.19 39.07
C PRO A 29 0.00 -61.73 39.54
N LEU A 30 -1.15 -61.30 40.08
CA LEU A 30 -1.34 -60.10 40.89
C LEU A 30 -0.28 -60.01 42.00
N ASN A 31 0.64 -59.06 41.89
CA ASN A 31 1.47 -58.63 43.01
C ASN A 31 1.38 -57.10 43.21
N SER A 32 1.07 -56.77 44.45
CA SER A 32 0.93 -55.49 45.15
C SER A 32 1.37 -54.16 44.50
N THR A 33 0.50 -53.14 44.68
CA THR A 33 0.68 -51.67 44.65
C THR A 33 0.29 -50.85 43.40
N PRO A 34 -1.00 -50.84 42.98
CA PRO A 34 -1.49 -49.99 41.89
C PRO A 34 -1.96 -48.58 42.33
N ARG A 35 -1.41 -47.98 43.40
CA ARG A 35 -1.79 -46.59 43.81
C ARG A 35 -0.65 -45.59 43.77
N ALA A 36 0.56 -45.98 44.16
CA ALA A 36 1.72 -45.10 44.12
C ALA A 36 2.23 -44.84 42.68
N THR A 37 2.22 -45.85 41.82
CA THR A 37 2.68 -45.75 40.42
C THR A 37 1.73 -44.90 39.58
N LEU A 38 0.42 -45.02 39.80
CA LEU A 38 -0.61 -44.20 39.14
C LEU A 38 -0.53 -42.74 39.57
N MET A 39 -0.33 -42.46 40.87
CA MET A 39 -0.16 -41.09 41.36
C MET A 39 1.13 -40.44 40.84
N ASN A 40 2.21 -41.20 40.66
CA ASN A 40 3.46 -40.69 40.09
C ASN A 40 3.37 -40.45 38.57
N ALA A 41 2.67 -41.32 37.84
CA ALA A 41 2.40 -41.12 36.42
C ALA A 41 1.49 -39.90 36.16
N ALA A 42 0.40 -39.76 36.94
CA ALA A 42 -0.48 -38.60 36.86
C ALA A 42 0.25 -37.30 37.21
N ARG A 43 1.15 -37.32 38.21
CA ARG A 43 1.98 -36.15 38.55
C ARG A 43 2.91 -35.76 37.41
N ARG A 44 3.57 -36.73 36.76
CA ARG A 44 4.46 -36.49 35.60
C ARG A 44 3.68 -35.91 34.41
N ILE A 45 2.49 -36.42 34.11
CA ILE A 45 1.63 -35.87 33.05
C ILE A 45 1.21 -34.43 33.40
N SER A 46 0.89 -34.14 34.66
CA SER A 46 0.52 -32.78 35.09
C SER A 46 1.68 -31.77 35.02
N VAL A 47 2.92 -32.24 35.17
CA VAL A 47 4.13 -31.42 35.07
C VAL A 47 4.50 -31.17 33.61
N ILE A 48 4.38 -32.19 32.75
CA ILE A 48 4.58 -32.04 31.30
C ILE A 48 3.52 -31.10 30.71
N ARG A 49 2.25 -31.22 31.12
CA ARG A 49 1.18 -30.33 30.68
C ARG A 49 1.40 -28.88 31.15
N ARG A 50 1.87 -28.69 32.38
CA ARG A 50 2.22 -27.35 32.89
C ARG A 50 3.46 -26.76 32.18
N GLY A 51 4.44 -27.60 31.84
CA GLY A 51 5.60 -27.19 31.03
C GLY A 51 5.22 -26.79 29.61
N ALA A 52 4.33 -27.55 28.96
CA ALA A 52 3.82 -27.24 27.62
C ALA A 52 2.97 -25.97 27.58
N VAL A 53 2.12 -25.73 28.59
CA VAL A 53 1.34 -24.48 28.72
C VAL A 53 2.25 -23.28 28.98
N ARG A 54 3.29 -23.44 29.80
CA ARG A 54 4.25 -22.35 30.09
C ARG A 54 5.18 -22.04 28.91
N SER A 55 5.54 -23.06 28.13
CA SER A 55 6.35 -22.90 26.91
C SER A 55 5.53 -22.38 25.72
N GLY A 56 4.24 -22.74 25.65
CA GLY A 56 3.30 -22.20 24.66
C GLY A 56 3.01 -20.71 24.89
N GLY A 57 2.92 -20.27 26.15
CA GLY A 57 2.72 -18.86 26.49
C GLY A 57 3.81 -17.93 25.97
N GLY A 58 5.09 -18.32 26.10
CA GLY A 58 6.22 -17.50 25.62
C GLY A 58 6.32 -17.39 24.10
N PHE A 59 6.05 -18.48 23.38
CA PHE A 59 6.05 -18.48 21.91
C PHE A 59 4.85 -17.71 21.34
N GLU A 60 3.69 -17.79 22.00
CA GLU A 60 2.48 -17.08 21.58
C GLU A 60 2.55 -15.58 21.89
N GLU A 61 3.19 -15.18 22.98
CA GLU A 61 3.45 -13.78 23.33
C GLU A 61 4.53 -13.15 22.42
N ASP A 62 5.61 -13.87 22.11
CA ASP A 62 6.63 -13.43 21.15
C ASP A 62 6.06 -13.31 19.72
N SER A 63 5.22 -14.26 19.28
CA SER A 63 4.53 -14.19 17.98
C SER A 63 3.56 -13.01 17.90
N ARG A 64 2.83 -12.71 18.97
CA ARG A 64 1.92 -11.55 19.05
C ARG A 64 2.67 -10.22 19.05
N THR A 65 3.81 -10.13 19.73
CA THR A 65 4.63 -8.91 19.79
C THR A 65 5.43 -8.67 18.51
N VAL A 66 6.01 -9.70 17.91
CA VAL A 66 6.68 -9.64 16.59
C VAL A 66 5.66 -9.30 15.50
N SER A 67 4.45 -9.88 15.52
CA SER A 67 3.40 -9.53 14.55
C SER A 67 2.82 -8.13 14.76
N ALA A 68 2.76 -7.62 16.00
CA ALA A 68 2.37 -6.25 16.31
C ALA A 68 3.44 -5.22 15.92
N ARG A 69 4.74 -5.53 16.12
CA ARG A 69 5.87 -4.71 15.69
C ARG A 69 6.01 -4.70 14.17
N ARG A 70 5.87 -5.87 13.52
CA ARG A 70 5.83 -6.00 12.05
C ARG A 70 4.64 -5.23 11.47
N ARG A 71 3.44 -5.33 12.05
CA ARG A 71 2.29 -4.47 11.65
C ARG A 71 2.55 -2.98 11.84
N ARG A 72 3.20 -2.55 12.93
CA ARG A 72 3.58 -1.14 13.12
C ARG A 72 4.58 -0.62 12.08
N ILE A 73 5.49 -1.47 11.61
CA ILE A 73 6.45 -1.11 10.55
C ILE A 73 5.72 -1.03 9.19
N TRP A 74 4.80 -1.97 8.93
CA TRP A 74 4.01 -2.01 7.69
C TRP A 74 2.97 -0.90 7.58
N MET A 75 2.36 -0.47 8.69
CA MET A 75 1.45 0.68 8.71
C MET A 75 2.16 2.03 8.48
N LYS A 76 3.51 2.08 8.50
CA LYS A 76 4.30 3.30 8.27
C LYS A 76 4.93 3.38 6.88
N SER A 77 4.96 2.31 6.10
CA SER A 77 5.60 2.33 4.77
C SER A 77 4.96 3.33 3.82
N TRP A 78 3.63 3.46 3.84
CA TRP A 78 2.93 4.45 3.01
C TRP A 78 3.22 5.90 3.46
N LEU A 79 3.36 6.14 4.76
CA LEU A 79 3.76 7.45 5.28
C LEU A 79 5.16 7.84 4.82
N ALA A 80 6.09 6.90 4.71
CA ALA A 80 7.41 7.16 4.15
C ALA A 80 7.33 7.66 2.70
N PHE A 81 6.46 7.06 1.87
CA PHE A 81 6.21 7.54 0.50
C PHE A 81 5.54 8.91 0.45
N VAL A 82 4.63 9.20 1.39
CA VAL A 82 4.04 10.54 1.54
C VAL A 82 5.10 11.57 1.88
N VAL A 83 5.97 11.30 2.86
CA VAL A 83 7.07 12.20 3.22
C VAL A 83 8.01 12.40 2.03
N LEU A 84 8.40 11.34 1.33
CA LEU A 84 9.23 11.44 0.12
C LEU A 84 8.55 12.32 -0.94
N THR A 85 7.25 12.14 -1.15
CA THR A 85 6.48 12.93 -2.11
C THR A 85 6.46 14.40 -1.71
N VAL A 86 6.21 14.71 -0.43
CA VAL A 86 6.24 16.09 0.10
C VAL A 86 7.61 16.71 -0.07
N LEU A 87 8.69 15.97 0.19
CA LEU A 87 10.06 16.45 0.01
C LEU A 87 10.37 16.73 -1.46
N CYS A 88 10.06 15.79 -2.36
CA CYS A 88 10.30 15.95 -3.80
C CYS A 88 9.48 17.12 -4.38
N TRP A 89 8.19 17.21 -4.06
CA TRP A 89 7.31 18.27 -4.55
C TRP A 89 7.59 19.63 -3.90
N GLY A 90 8.02 19.65 -2.63
CA GLY A 90 8.44 20.86 -1.95
C GLY A 90 9.73 21.45 -2.54
N ALA A 91 10.71 20.60 -2.86
CA ALA A 91 11.95 21.01 -3.52
C ALA A 91 11.76 21.33 -5.01
N TYR A 92 10.76 20.73 -5.66
CA TYR A 92 10.50 20.89 -7.09
C TYR A 92 10.33 22.35 -7.52
N VAL A 93 9.47 23.13 -6.87
CA VAL A 93 9.13 24.49 -7.34
C VAL A 93 10.30 25.49 -7.18
N PRO A 94 11.06 25.52 -6.06
CA PRO A 94 12.28 26.33 -5.95
C PRO A 94 13.36 25.93 -6.96
N VAL A 95 13.61 24.64 -7.16
CA VAL A 95 14.61 24.16 -8.14
C VAL A 95 14.17 24.51 -9.56
N LEU A 96 12.87 24.39 -9.86
CA LEU A 96 12.30 24.80 -11.14
C LEU A 96 12.49 26.30 -11.37
N HIS A 97 12.18 27.14 -10.38
CA HIS A 97 12.38 28.58 -10.47
C HIS A 97 13.85 28.95 -10.74
N GLN A 98 14.80 28.28 -10.09
CA GLN A 98 16.24 28.46 -10.38
C GLN A 98 16.59 28.00 -11.80
N GLY A 99 16.09 26.84 -12.23
CA GLY A 99 16.29 26.31 -13.58
C GLY A 99 15.74 27.25 -14.66
N GLN A 100 14.58 27.87 -14.44
CA GLN A 100 14.02 28.88 -15.35
C GLN A 100 14.92 30.12 -15.49
N GLY A 101 15.56 30.54 -14.39
CA GLY A 101 16.49 31.67 -14.37
C GLY A 101 17.86 31.39 -15.00
N ALA A 102 18.25 30.12 -15.06
CA ALA A 102 19.52 29.68 -15.67
C ALA A 102 19.49 29.66 -17.21
N PHE A 103 18.32 29.66 -17.83
CA PHE A 103 18.20 29.69 -19.29
C PHE A 103 18.27 31.12 -19.85
N LEU A 104 19.10 31.31 -20.89
CA LEU A 104 19.23 32.56 -21.66
C LEU A 104 18.35 32.52 -22.94
N PRO A 105 17.69 33.62 -23.34
CA PRO A 105 17.56 34.93 -22.67
C PRO A 105 16.64 34.91 -21.44
N LYS A 106 16.94 35.76 -20.45
CA LYS A 106 16.16 35.90 -19.21
C LYS A 106 14.70 36.25 -19.55
N GLY A 107 13.76 35.44 -19.07
CA GLY A 107 12.31 35.61 -19.30
C GLY A 107 11.65 34.56 -20.22
N GLN A 108 12.43 33.80 -21.00
CA GLN A 108 11.91 32.73 -21.89
C GLN A 108 12.28 31.30 -21.45
N GLY A 109 12.93 31.15 -20.30
CA GLY A 109 13.36 29.86 -19.76
C GLY A 109 12.24 28.95 -19.23
N ALA A 110 11.05 29.49 -18.99
CA ALA A 110 9.92 28.78 -18.37
C ALA A 110 9.50 27.52 -19.13
N LEU A 111 9.22 27.66 -20.43
CA LEU A 111 8.81 26.53 -21.29
C LEU A 111 9.97 25.56 -21.53
N ARG A 112 11.20 26.06 -21.64
CA ARG A 112 12.40 25.23 -21.81
C ARG A 112 12.66 24.36 -20.58
N ALA A 113 12.57 24.94 -19.38
CA ALA A 113 12.65 24.18 -18.14
C ALA A 113 11.54 23.12 -18.06
N PHE A 114 10.31 23.45 -18.46
CA PHE A 114 9.20 22.49 -18.49
C PHE A 114 9.44 21.34 -19.49
N LEU A 115 10.06 21.59 -20.65
CA LEU A 115 10.45 20.54 -21.59
C LEU A 115 11.41 19.53 -20.94
N PHE A 116 12.40 20.00 -20.18
CA PHE A 116 13.31 19.11 -19.45
C PHE A 116 12.60 18.32 -18.34
N VAL A 117 11.60 18.91 -17.67
CA VAL A 117 10.74 18.17 -16.72
C VAL A 117 9.94 17.08 -17.42
N GLY A 118 9.35 17.38 -18.59
CA GLY A 118 8.63 16.40 -19.40
C GLY A 118 9.53 15.26 -19.88
N LEU A 119 10.75 15.59 -20.31
CA LEU A 119 11.76 14.60 -20.69
C LEU A 119 12.14 13.70 -19.50
N ALA A 120 12.32 14.27 -18.31
CA ALA A 120 12.62 13.50 -17.11
C ALA A 120 11.49 12.52 -16.74
N TYR A 121 10.21 12.94 -16.88
CA TYR A 121 9.08 12.03 -16.67
C TYR A 121 9.02 10.90 -17.70
N PHE A 122 9.33 11.20 -18.97
CA PHE A 122 9.43 10.18 -20.01
C PHE A 122 10.53 9.14 -19.71
N LEU A 123 11.72 9.60 -19.29
CA LEU A 123 12.81 8.72 -18.91
C LEU A 123 12.45 7.87 -17.68
N LEU A 124 11.83 8.46 -16.66
CA LEU A 124 11.41 7.73 -15.47
C LEU A 124 10.35 6.66 -15.81
N ALA A 125 9.38 6.99 -16.67
CA ALA A 125 8.42 6.01 -17.17
C ALA A 125 9.10 4.85 -17.91
N GLY A 126 10.12 5.16 -18.74
CA GLY A 126 10.93 4.15 -19.41
C GLY A 126 11.69 3.25 -18.43
N VAL A 127 12.30 3.81 -17.38
CA VAL A 127 12.98 3.05 -16.32
C VAL A 127 12.01 2.14 -15.58
N ILE A 128 10.82 2.62 -15.24
CA ILE A 128 9.77 1.81 -14.58
C ILE A 128 9.35 0.67 -15.51
N LEU A 129 9.16 0.92 -16.81
CA LEU A 129 8.83 -0.11 -17.78
C LEU A 129 9.91 -1.20 -17.86
N LEU A 130 11.19 -0.81 -17.93
CA LEU A 130 12.31 -1.75 -17.93
C LEU A 130 12.39 -2.54 -16.62
N TYR A 131 12.11 -1.90 -15.49
CA TYR A 131 12.06 -2.56 -14.18
C TYR A 131 10.96 -3.62 -14.13
N LEU A 132 9.74 -3.30 -14.55
CA LEU A 132 8.62 -4.24 -14.59
C LEU A 132 8.91 -5.40 -15.56
N TRP A 133 9.49 -5.09 -16.72
CA TRP A 133 9.88 -6.11 -17.70
C TRP A 133 10.96 -7.05 -17.16
N GLY A 134 11.98 -6.52 -16.50
CA GLY A 134 13.11 -7.31 -15.98
C GLY A 134 12.78 -8.13 -14.73
N THR A 135 11.91 -7.63 -13.87
CA THR A 135 11.57 -8.30 -12.59
C THR A 135 10.34 -9.18 -12.66
N ARG A 136 9.47 -8.99 -13.68
CA ARG A 136 8.14 -9.61 -13.76
C ARG A 136 7.32 -9.46 -12.46
N ALA A 137 7.55 -8.38 -11.72
CA ALA A 137 6.87 -8.12 -10.44
C ALA A 137 5.35 -8.01 -10.62
N GLU A 138 4.90 -7.47 -11.77
CA GLU A 138 3.51 -7.41 -12.18
C GLU A 138 3.41 -7.85 -13.66
N PRO A 139 2.44 -8.70 -14.04
CA PRO A 139 2.24 -9.05 -15.44
C PRO A 139 1.82 -7.78 -16.20
N LEU A 140 2.51 -7.49 -17.30
CA LEU A 140 2.24 -6.34 -18.18
C LEU A 140 0.96 -6.55 -19.00
N GLU A 141 -0.16 -6.81 -18.31
CA GLU A 141 -1.49 -6.94 -18.89
C GLU A 141 -2.13 -5.56 -18.96
N PHE A 142 -1.74 -4.77 -19.96
CA PHE A 142 -2.30 -3.44 -20.20
C PHE A 142 -3.80 -3.45 -20.50
N VAL A 143 -4.33 -4.60 -20.93
CA VAL A 143 -5.74 -4.81 -21.27
C VAL A 143 -6.20 -6.16 -20.75
N SER A 144 -6.72 -6.21 -19.52
CA SER A 144 -7.50 -7.37 -19.06
C SER A 144 -8.87 -7.37 -19.76
N ALA A 145 -9.36 -8.55 -20.15
CA ALA A 145 -10.54 -8.78 -20.99
C ALA A 145 -11.86 -8.14 -20.49
N THR A 146 -11.91 -7.62 -19.26
CA THR A 146 -13.12 -7.05 -18.65
C THR A 146 -13.01 -5.59 -18.19
N THR A 147 -11.82 -4.99 -18.04
CA THR A 147 -11.68 -3.63 -17.45
C THR A 147 -10.46 -2.82 -17.95
N GLY A 148 -9.68 -3.34 -18.90
CA GLY A 148 -8.42 -2.74 -19.34
C GLY A 148 -8.50 -1.28 -19.80
N TRP A 149 -9.51 -0.94 -20.60
CA TRP A 149 -9.63 0.40 -21.20
C TRP A 149 -9.97 1.51 -20.22
N GLN A 150 -10.60 1.18 -19.09
CA GLN A 150 -11.01 2.17 -18.11
C GLN A 150 -9.82 2.68 -17.30
N GLY A 151 -8.91 1.77 -16.90
CA GLY A 151 -7.67 2.12 -16.22
C GLY A 151 -6.77 3.00 -17.09
N VAL A 152 -6.59 2.64 -18.37
CA VAL A 152 -5.79 3.44 -19.31
C VAL A 152 -6.35 4.85 -19.48
N LYS A 153 -7.67 5.00 -19.63
CA LYS A 153 -8.32 6.32 -19.76
C LYS A 153 -8.11 7.18 -18.51
N PHE A 154 -8.40 6.64 -17.32
CA PHE A 154 -8.25 7.41 -16.08
C PHE A 154 -6.81 7.77 -15.76
N SER A 155 -5.87 6.85 -15.97
CA SER A 155 -4.45 7.12 -15.78
C SER A 155 -3.92 8.15 -16.77
N THR A 156 -4.38 8.12 -18.02
CA THR A 156 -3.99 9.12 -19.05
C THR A 156 -4.53 10.50 -18.69
N ILE A 157 -5.81 10.60 -18.31
CA ILE A 157 -6.43 11.85 -17.89
C ILE A 157 -5.75 12.40 -16.64
N ALA A 158 -5.45 11.55 -15.65
CA ALA A 158 -4.71 11.93 -14.45
C ALA A 158 -3.31 12.46 -14.80
N GLY A 159 -2.61 11.82 -15.74
CA GLY A 159 -1.32 12.28 -16.25
C GLY A 159 -1.40 13.66 -16.91
N VAL A 160 -2.40 13.88 -17.77
CA VAL A 160 -2.64 15.18 -18.42
C VAL A 160 -2.97 16.27 -17.39
N LEU A 161 -3.84 15.98 -16.42
CA LEU A 161 -4.15 16.90 -15.31
C LEU A 161 -2.89 17.28 -14.52
N GLY A 162 -2.02 16.32 -14.22
CA GLY A 162 -0.74 16.57 -13.56
C GLY A 162 0.19 17.46 -14.39
N ALA A 163 0.32 17.18 -15.70
CA ALA A 163 1.14 17.97 -16.61
C ALA A 163 0.63 19.41 -16.77
N VAL A 164 -0.69 19.59 -16.90
CA VAL A 164 -1.33 20.91 -16.96
C VAL A 164 -1.15 21.67 -15.64
N GLY A 165 -1.27 20.99 -14.49
CA GLY A 165 -1.02 21.58 -13.18
C GLY A 165 0.43 22.09 -13.03
N ALA A 166 1.41 21.27 -13.43
CA ALA A 166 2.82 21.66 -13.43
C ALA A 166 3.09 22.84 -14.39
N LEU A 167 2.48 22.83 -15.57
CA LEU A 167 2.54 23.96 -16.52
C LEU A 167 1.92 25.24 -15.92
N GLY A 168 0.85 25.13 -15.16
CA GLY A 168 0.25 26.24 -14.42
C GLY A 168 1.21 26.88 -13.42
N ILE A 169 1.98 26.08 -12.67
CA ILE A 169 3.03 26.58 -11.77
C ILE A 169 4.12 27.32 -12.57
N VAL A 170 4.57 26.74 -13.68
CA VAL A 170 5.56 27.35 -14.58
C VAL A 170 5.11 28.73 -15.06
N PHE A 171 3.84 28.86 -15.49
CA PHE A 171 3.28 30.15 -15.91
C PHE A 171 3.09 31.12 -14.75
N ALA A 172 2.69 30.64 -13.56
CA ALA A 172 2.59 31.48 -12.37
C ALA A 172 3.95 32.10 -12.00
N LEU A 173 5.03 31.32 -12.05
CA LEU A 173 6.39 31.82 -11.84
C LEU A 173 6.83 32.79 -12.95
N LYS A 174 6.53 32.46 -14.22
CA LYS A 174 6.83 33.31 -15.37
C LYS A 174 6.15 34.69 -15.27
N ASN A 175 4.92 34.74 -14.74
CA ASN A 175 4.15 35.97 -14.55
C ASN A 175 4.49 36.72 -13.25
N GLY A 176 5.65 36.45 -12.64
CA GLY A 176 6.14 37.18 -11.45
C GLY A 176 5.77 36.55 -10.10
N GLY A 177 5.20 35.36 -10.10
CA GLY A 177 4.98 34.58 -8.89
C GLY A 177 6.29 34.14 -8.25
N ARG A 178 6.43 34.36 -6.94
CA ARG A 178 7.58 33.85 -6.18
C ARG A 178 7.28 32.44 -5.64
N PRO A 179 8.26 31.52 -5.58
CA PRO A 179 8.06 30.20 -4.98
C PRO A 179 7.49 30.27 -3.56
N THR A 180 7.88 31.28 -2.77
CA THR A 180 7.39 31.50 -1.40
C THR A 180 5.90 31.82 -1.31
N SER A 181 5.26 32.26 -2.40
CA SER A 181 3.82 32.55 -2.45
C SER A 181 3.02 31.54 -3.26
N VAL A 182 3.57 31.08 -4.39
CA VAL A 182 2.89 30.13 -5.28
C VAL A 182 2.78 28.74 -4.63
N VAL A 183 3.84 28.28 -3.95
CA VAL A 183 3.86 26.94 -3.34
C VAL A 183 2.77 26.78 -2.28
N PRO A 184 2.66 27.65 -1.25
CA PRO A 184 1.62 27.50 -0.23
C PRO A 184 0.20 27.53 -0.82
N LEU A 185 -0.06 28.42 -1.80
CA LEU A 185 -1.36 28.52 -2.45
C LEU A 185 -1.78 27.23 -3.16
N VAL A 186 -0.87 26.61 -3.91
CA VAL A 186 -1.16 25.38 -4.65
C VAL A 186 -1.34 24.21 -3.68
N PHE A 187 -0.46 24.07 -2.69
CA PHE A 187 -0.53 22.95 -1.73
C PHE A 187 -1.68 23.07 -0.73
N SER A 188 -2.19 24.28 -0.44
CA SER A 188 -3.43 24.42 0.32
C SER A 188 -4.68 24.21 -0.52
N GLY A 189 -4.66 24.61 -1.80
CA GLY A 189 -5.81 24.48 -2.71
C GLY A 189 -6.03 23.06 -3.21
N ALA A 190 -4.95 22.30 -3.46
CA ALA A 190 -5.04 20.95 -4.01
C ALA A 190 -5.86 19.97 -3.15
N PRO A 191 -5.73 19.92 -1.80
CA PRO A 191 -6.61 19.11 -0.95
C PRO A 191 -8.08 19.48 -1.07
N ILE A 192 -8.42 20.77 -1.23
CA ILE A 192 -9.81 21.25 -1.37
C ILE A 192 -10.43 20.70 -2.65
N VAL A 193 -9.73 20.87 -3.78
CA VAL A 193 -10.20 20.38 -5.08
C VAL A 193 -10.27 18.85 -5.08
N GLY A 194 -9.26 18.17 -4.54
CA GLY A 194 -9.25 16.70 -4.43
C GLY A 194 -10.43 16.17 -3.59
N THR A 195 -10.78 16.89 -2.53
CA THR A 195 -11.96 16.60 -1.70
C THR A 195 -13.26 16.76 -2.50
N ILE A 196 -13.43 17.87 -3.22
CA ILE A 196 -14.63 18.12 -4.04
C ILE A 196 -14.77 17.06 -5.13
N VAL A 197 -13.71 16.79 -5.89
CA VAL A 197 -13.71 15.78 -6.95
C VAL A 197 -13.97 14.38 -6.36
N GLY A 198 -13.38 14.08 -5.20
CA GLY A 198 -13.62 12.83 -4.48
C GLY A 198 -15.09 12.66 -4.06
N MET A 199 -15.71 13.72 -3.53
CA MET A 199 -17.13 13.70 -3.14
C MET A 199 -18.08 13.59 -4.34
N ILE A 200 -17.71 14.15 -5.50
CA ILE A 200 -18.47 14.00 -6.75
C ILE A 200 -18.38 12.56 -7.28
N TRP A 201 -17.17 11.99 -7.29
CA TRP A 201 -16.94 10.65 -7.83
C TRP A 201 -17.47 9.54 -6.93
N HIS A 202 -17.26 9.68 -5.63
CA HIS A 202 -17.70 8.74 -4.61
C HIS A 202 -18.64 9.49 -3.68
N ARG A 203 -19.94 9.44 -4.00
CA ARG A 203 -20.96 10.11 -3.20
C ARG A 203 -20.96 9.52 -1.78
N PRO A 204 -20.66 10.32 -0.75
CA PRO A 204 -20.49 9.80 0.59
C PRO A 204 -21.84 9.32 1.14
N VAL A 205 -21.87 8.07 1.63
CA VAL A 205 -23.06 7.43 2.22
C VAL A 205 -23.43 8.07 3.57
N HIS A 206 -22.44 8.69 4.25
CA HIS A 206 -22.61 9.46 5.47
C HIS A 206 -22.04 10.86 5.28
N ALA A 207 -22.69 11.88 5.85
CA ALA A 207 -22.20 13.25 5.79
C ALA A 207 -20.75 13.32 6.30
N PRO A 208 -19.83 13.97 5.59
CA PRO A 208 -18.45 14.11 6.04
C PRO A 208 -18.41 14.79 7.41
N ASN A 209 -17.56 14.29 8.31
CA ASN A 209 -17.42 14.82 9.66
C ASN A 209 -17.01 16.30 9.60
N LEU A 210 -17.60 17.14 10.46
CA LEU A 210 -17.30 18.58 10.53
C LEU A 210 -15.79 18.86 10.68
N TRP A 211 -15.06 17.99 11.39
CA TRP A 211 -13.61 18.08 11.56
C TRP A 211 -12.81 17.96 10.26
N TYR A 212 -13.35 17.27 9.25
CA TYR A 212 -12.73 17.17 7.93
C TYR A 212 -12.74 18.52 7.20
N TYR A 213 -13.87 19.23 7.24
CA TYR A 213 -13.97 20.59 6.71
C TYR A 213 -13.14 21.59 7.51
N ALA A 214 -13.06 21.42 8.83
CA ALA A 214 -12.16 22.22 9.67
C ALA A 214 -10.69 22.02 9.27
N GLY A 215 -10.26 20.81 8.93
CA GLY A 215 -8.91 20.54 8.42
C GLY A 215 -8.62 21.23 7.08
N ILE A 216 -9.60 21.26 6.18
CA ILE A 216 -9.50 21.99 4.91
C ILE A 216 -9.41 23.50 5.13
N LEU A 217 -10.25 24.04 6.02
CA LEU A 217 -10.20 25.46 6.40
C LEU A 217 -8.88 25.82 7.07
N LEU A 218 -8.35 24.94 7.93
CA LEU A 218 -7.06 25.12 8.58
C LEU A 218 -5.90 25.08 7.57
N ALA A 219 -5.98 24.22 6.54
CA ALA A 219 -5.00 24.20 5.46
C ALA A 219 -5.04 25.51 4.64
N ALA A 220 -6.24 26.02 4.34
CA ALA A 220 -6.40 27.32 3.68
C ALA A 220 -5.88 28.49 4.55
N ALA A 221 -6.19 28.47 5.85
CA ALA A 221 -5.68 29.45 6.81
C ALA A 221 -4.16 29.37 6.96
N GLY A 222 -3.58 28.16 6.94
CA GLY A 222 -2.15 27.93 6.94
C GLY A 222 -1.45 28.56 5.75
N ALA A 223 -2.00 28.42 4.54
CA ALA A 223 -1.48 29.15 3.38
C ALA A 223 -1.60 30.67 3.53
N GLY A 224 -2.74 31.16 4.04
CA GLY A 224 -2.90 32.58 4.37
C GLY A 224 -1.82 33.09 5.34
N LEU A 225 -1.50 32.30 6.36
CA LEU A 225 -0.47 32.63 7.35
C LEU A 225 0.94 32.65 6.74
N VAL A 226 1.26 31.71 5.83
CA VAL A 226 2.56 31.70 5.12
C VAL A 226 2.68 32.89 4.17
N LEU A 227 1.60 33.28 3.50
CA LEU A 227 1.58 34.46 2.65
C LEU A 227 1.70 35.76 3.45
N ALA A 228 1.04 35.81 4.61
CA ALA A 228 1.08 36.97 5.51
C ALA A 228 2.46 37.16 6.16
N ASN A 229 3.15 36.07 6.52
CA ASN A 229 4.46 36.09 7.17
C ASN A 229 5.62 35.78 6.20
N ARG A 230 5.42 36.00 4.90
CA ARG A 230 6.46 35.72 3.90
C ARG A 230 7.73 36.54 4.22
N PRO A 231 8.92 35.92 4.30
CA PRO A 231 10.16 36.68 4.48
C PRO A 231 10.44 37.51 3.23
N SER A 232 10.64 38.81 3.43
CA SER A 232 10.98 39.82 2.42
C SER A 232 12.43 39.69 1.95
#